data_AF-A0AAI9CZJ3-F1
#
_entry.id   AF-A0AAI9CZJ3-F1
#
_cell.length_a   1.000
_cell.length_b   1.000
_cell.length_c   1.000
_cell.angle_alpha   90.00
_cell.angle_beta   90.00
_cell.angle_gamma   90.00
#
_symmetry.space_group_name_H-M   'P 1'
#
loop_
_entity.id
_entity.type
_entity.pdbx_description
1 polymer ?
#
loop_
_entity_poly.entity_id
_entity_poly.type
_entity_poly.pdbx_seq_one_letter_code
_entity_poly.pdbx_strand_id
1 'polypeptide(L)'
;MIVNNALSILVFFLFALFLILMVSFYIDYRKYSSEISGIYNSLTQAGLLREGDYQVWEGLGFWGFGLRVTILSRLLRGKSVKLTDSRRLQSHTCHDVLSGFELSWVYSYDKKLKFTMAIFILLLILTSINEI
;
A
#
# COMPACT_ATOMS: atom_id res chain seq x y z
N MET A 1 14.97 9.96 -35.08
CA MET A 1 14.98 11.22 -34.32
C MET A 1 13.62 11.55 -33.69
N ILE A 2 12.53 11.60 -34.48
CA ILE A 2 11.18 11.91 -33.95
C ILE A 2 10.68 10.85 -32.93
N VAL A 3 10.87 9.56 -33.22
CA VAL A 3 10.47 8.46 -32.32
C VAL A 3 11.22 8.51 -30.99
N ASN A 4 12.53 8.76 -30.99
CA ASN A 4 13.33 8.91 -29.77
C ASN A 4 12.91 10.13 -28.94
N ASN A 5 12.57 11.25 -29.59
CA ASN A 5 12.05 12.42 -28.90
C ASN A 5 10.66 12.17 -28.29
N ALA A 6 9.77 11.49 -29.01
CA ALA A 6 8.44 11.14 -28.51
C ALA A 6 8.51 10.17 -27.31
N LEU A 7 9.40 9.17 -27.37
CA LEU A 7 9.64 8.22 -26.28
C LEU A 7 10.24 8.91 -25.05
N SER A 8 11.20 9.82 -25.26
CA SER A 8 11.79 10.63 -24.18
C SER A 8 10.74 11.52 -23.49
N ILE A 9 9.85 12.16 -24.26
CA ILE A 9 8.74 12.97 -23.72
C ILE A 9 7.78 12.08 -22.91
N LEU A 10 7.44 10.89 -23.41
CA LEU A 10 6.58 9.95 -22.70
C LEU A 10 7.20 9.51 -21.36
N VAL A 11 8.48 9.15 -21.35
CA VAL A 11 9.20 8.75 -20.13
C VAL A 11 9.21 9.91 -19.12
N PHE A 12 9.51 11.13 -19.58
CA PHE A 12 9.49 12.31 -18.71
C PHE A 12 8.09 12.55 -18.11
N PHE A 13 7.04 12.44 -18.92
CA PHE A 13 5.66 12.60 -18.45
C PHE A 13 5.26 11.53 -17.43
N LEU A 14 5.57 10.26 -17.70
CA LEU A 14 5.31 9.15 -16.77
C LEU A 14 6.09 9.31 -15.47
N PHE A 15 7.33 9.80 -15.54
CA PHE A 15 8.14 10.07 -14.36
C PHE A 15 7.57 11.21 -13.52
N ALA A 16 7.15 12.31 -14.14
CA ALA A 16 6.47 13.40 -13.44
C ALA A 16 5.17 12.92 -12.77
N LEU A 17 4.37 12.12 -13.46
CA LEU A 17 3.16 11.50 -12.90
C LEU A 17 3.49 10.59 -11.71
N PHE A 18 4.55 9.79 -11.80
CA PHE A 18 5.01 8.94 -10.71
C PHE A 18 5.41 9.76 -9.47
N LEU A 19 6.12 10.88 -9.64
CA LEU A 19 6.46 11.78 -8.53
C LEU A 19 5.21 12.38 -7.87
N ILE A 20 4.22 12.81 -8.66
CA ILE A 20 2.94 13.31 -8.14
C ILE A 20 2.22 12.23 -7.31
N LEU A 21 2.22 10.99 -7.80
CA LEU A 21 1.66 9.85 -7.07
C LEU A 21 2.40 9.60 -5.75
N MET A 22 3.73 9.69 -5.73
CA MET A 22 4.53 9.56 -4.51
C MET A 22 4.19 10.63 -3.47
N VAL A 23 4.03 11.88 -3.89
CA VAL A 23 3.56 12.95 -3.00
C VAL A 23 2.16 12.64 -2.47
N SER A 24 1.25 12.16 -3.33
CA SER A 24 -0.09 11.73 -2.89
C SER A 24 -0.06 10.58 -1.87
N PHE A 25 0.84 9.60 -2.02
CA PHE A 25 1.02 8.57 -0.99
C PHE A 25 1.54 9.15 0.32
N TYR A 26 2.45 10.11 0.27
CA TYR A 26 2.96 10.75 1.47
C TYR A 26 1.87 11.56 2.20
N ILE A 27 0.97 12.23 1.45
CA ILE A 27 -0.20 12.90 2.04
C ILE A 27 -1.10 11.89 2.75
N ASP A 28 -1.41 10.76 2.12
CA ASP A 28 -2.22 9.70 2.74
C ASP A 28 -1.55 9.13 4.00
N TYR A 29 -0.23 8.91 3.94
CA TYR A 29 0.54 8.48 5.10
C TYR A 29 0.40 9.47 6.25
N ARG A 30 0.60 10.77 6.00
CA ARG A 30 0.48 11.82 7.02
C ARG A 30 -0.94 11.92 7.58
N LYS A 31 -1.95 11.70 6.73
CA LYS A 31 -3.36 11.81 7.10
C LYS A 31 -3.85 10.61 7.92
N TYR A 32 -3.46 9.40 7.54
CA TYR A 32 -4.06 8.16 8.03
C TYR A 32 -3.12 7.31 8.90
N SER A 33 -1.87 7.71 9.11
CA SER A 33 -0.93 6.90 9.92
C SER A 33 -1.42 6.67 11.34
N SER A 34 -2.05 7.66 11.99
CA SER A 34 -2.60 7.51 13.34
C SER A 34 -3.77 6.53 13.37
N GLU A 35 -4.69 6.62 12.39
CA GLU A 35 -5.82 5.71 12.24
C GLU A 35 -5.33 4.26 12.03
N ILE A 36 -4.36 4.05 11.14
CA ILE A 36 -3.78 2.73 10.91
C ILE A 36 -3.12 2.17 12.17
N SER A 37 -2.31 2.94 12.89
CA SER A 37 -1.74 2.45 14.15
C SER A 37 -2.84 2.16 15.19
N GLY A 38 -3.90 2.97 15.24
CA GLY A 38 -5.09 2.70 16.07
C GLY A 38 -5.75 1.36 15.77
N ILE A 39 -6.00 1.06 14.49
CA ILE A 39 -6.61 -0.21 14.05
C ILE A 39 -5.75 -1.41 14.46
N TYR A 40 -4.44 -1.34 14.21
CA TYR A 40 -3.53 -2.43 14.57
C TYR A 40 -3.42 -2.62 16.08
N ASN A 41 -3.49 -1.54 16.86
CA ASN A 41 -3.57 -1.61 18.31
C ASN A 41 -4.90 -2.26 18.76
N SER A 42 -6.05 -1.89 18.17
CA SER A 42 -7.35 -2.51 18.49
C SER A 42 -7.37 -4.00 18.15
N LEU A 43 -6.78 -4.40 17.02
CA LEU A 43 -6.63 -5.82 16.66
C LEU A 43 -5.72 -6.57 17.64
N THR A 44 -4.70 -5.91 18.19
CA THR A 44 -3.81 -6.47 19.20
C THR A 44 -4.52 -6.61 20.56
N GLN A 45 -5.28 -5.59 20.97
CA GLN A 45 -6.10 -5.63 22.18
C GLN A 45 -7.19 -6.72 22.13
N ALA A 46 -7.75 -6.96 20.94
CA ALA A 46 -8.69 -8.07 20.70
C ALA A 46 -8.01 -9.45 20.66
N GLY A 47 -6.68 -9.53 20.81
CA GLY A 47 -5.91 -10.78 20.75
C GLY A 47 -5.79 -11.40 19.35
N LEU A 48 -6.21 -10.68 18.30
CA LEU A 48 -6.16 -11.14 16.92
C LEU A 48 -4.76 -10.99 16.31
N LEU A 49 -4.02 -9.99 16.77
CA LEU A 49 -2.62 -9.74 16.42
C LEU A 49 -1.73 -9.73 17.67
N ARG A 50 -0.45 -10.01 17.49
CA ARG A 50 0.61 -9.71 18.45
C ARG A 50 1.39 -8.50 17.94
N GLU A 51 1.94 -7.69 18.84
CA GLU A 51 2.76 -6.52 18.45
C GLU A 51 3.88 -6.90 17.48
N GLY A 52 4.59 -8.00 17.75
CA GLY A 52 5.67 -8.50 16.89
C GLY A 52 5.25 -8.85 15.46
N ASP A 53 3.95 -9.01 15.18
CA ASP A 53 3.44 -9.38 13.86
C ASP A 53 3.52 -8.22 12.86
N TYR A 54 3.48 -6.98 13.36
CA TYR A 54 3.48 -5.78 12.53
C TYR A 54 4.51 -4.73 12.96
N GLN A 55 5.18 -4.91 14.10
CA GLN A 55 6.18 -3.98 14.63
C GLN A 55 7.27 -3.64 13.59
N VAL A 56 7.71 -4.63 12.80
CA VAL A 56 8.68 -4.39 11.72
C VAL A 56 8.10 -3.41 10.68
N TRP A 57 6.84 -3.59 10.27
CA TRP A 57 6.19 -2.69 9.34
C TRP A 57 5.88 -1.33 9.95
N GLU A 58 5.61 -1.25 11.26
CA GLU A 58 5.46 0.03 11.93
C GLU A 58 6.78 0.81 11.96
N GLY A 59 7.90 0.14 12.28
CA GLY A 59 9.24 0.74 12.31
C GLY A 59 9.75 1.22 10.94
N LEU A 60 9.21 0.69 9.84
CA LEU A 60 9.53 1.15 8.47
C LEU A 60 8.87 2.48 8.08
N GLY A 61 8.02 3.06 8.95
CA GLY A 61 7.37 4.34 8.72
C GLY A 61 6.53 4.36 7.44
N PHE A 62 6.84 5.28 6.52
CA PHE A 62 6.12 5.43 5.25
C PHE A 62 6.02 4.13 4.43
N TRP A 63 7.12 3.39 4.32
CA TRP A 63 7.15 2.16 3.51
C TRP A 63 6.28 1.07 4.11
N GLY A 64 6.31 0.93 5.44
CA GLY A 64 5.50 -0.08 6.12
C GLY A 64 4.04 0.33 6.33
N PHE A 65 3.71 1.62 6.25
CA PHE A 65 2.32 2.08 6.15
C PHE A 65 1.62 1.45 4.94
N GLY A 66 2.23 1.50 3.75
CA GLY A 66 1.63 0.93 2.54
C GLY A 66 1.36 -0.58 2.65
N LEU A 67 2.27 -1.32 3.30
CA LEU A 67 2.09 -2.74 3.61
C LEU A 67 0.93 -2.98 4.57
N ARG A 68 0.87 -2.22 5.67
CA ARG A 68 -0.22 -2.31 6.65
C ARG A 68 -1.59 -2.01 6.04
N VAL A 69 -1.67 -1.01 5.17
CA VAL A 69 -2.91 -0.69 4.43
C VAL A 69 -3.29 -1.81 3.45
N THR A 70 -2.32 -2.44 2.79
CA THR A 70 -2.59 -3.56 1.87
C THR A 70 -3.11 -4.79 2.61
N ILE A 71 -2.56 -5.11 3.77
CA ILE A 71 -3.07 -6.18 4.64
C ILE A 71 -4.52 -5.88 5.03
N LEU A 72 -4.79 -4.65 5.47
CA LEU A 72 -6.13 -4.22 5.84
C LEU A 72 -7.10 -4.32 4.65
N SER A 73 -6.69 -3.90 3.45
CA SER A 73 -7.48 -4.05 2.22
C SER A 73 -7.82 -5.50 1.92
N ARG A 74 -6.93 -6.46 2.21
CA ARG A 74 -7.21 -7.88 2.05
C ARG A 74 -8.23 -8.37 3.08
N LEU A 75 -8.07 -7.98 4.34
CA LEU A 75 -9.01 -8.35 5.41
C LEU A 75 -10.42 -7.82 5.12
N LEU A 76 -10.54 -6.58 4.67
CA LEU A 76 -11.83 -5.98 4.31
C LEU A 76 -12.50 -6.68 3.12
N ARG A 77 -11.74 -7.33 2.24
CA ARG A 77 -12.24 -8.14 1.11
C ARG A 77 -12.60 -9.58 1.50
N GLY A 78 -12.69 -9.92 2.78
CA GLY A 78 -12.94 -11.29 3.19
C GLY A 78 -11.71 -12.20 3.15
N LYS A 79 -10.52 -11.69 2.79
CA LYS A 79 -9.34 -12.53 2.57
C LYS A 79 -8.52 -12.66 3.85
N SER A 80 -8.22 -13.90 4.21
CA SER A 80 -7.31 -14.19 5.32
C SER A 80 -5.86 -13.87 4.93
N VAL A 81 -5.08 -13.35 5.88
CA VAL A 81 -3.68 -12.96 5.68
C VAL A 81 -2.78 -13.88 6.50
N LYS A 82 -1.72 -14.40 5.89
CA LYS A 82 -0.71 -15.22 6.60
C LYS A 82 0.19 -14.29 7.42
N LEU A 83 0.26 -14.52 8.73
CA LEU A 83 1.15 -13.79 9.64
C LEU A 83 2.46 -14.55 9.81
N THR A 84 2.38 -15.87 10.04
CA THR A 84 3.51 -16.79 10.17
C THR A 84 3.17 -18.11 9.49
N ASP A 85 4.10 -19.08 9.46
CA ASP A 85 3.86 -20.40 8.86
C ASP A 85 2.68 -21.16 9.46
N SER A 86 2.42 -20.97 10.75
CA SER A 86 1.34 -21.63 11.48
C SER A 86 0.12 -20.75 11.75
N ARG A 87 0.20 -19.42 11.60
CA ARG A 87 -0.88 -18.50 11.99
C ARG A 87 -1.35 -17.63 10.84
N ARG A 88 -2.67 -17.60 10.68
CA ARG A 88 -3.39 -16.76 9.74
C ARG A 88 -4.33 -15.83 10.48
N LEU A 89 -4.32 -14.56 10.10
CA LEU A 89 -5.31 -13.59 10.49
C LEU A 89 -6.55 -13.82 9.63
N GLN A 90 -7.62 -14.28 10.26
CA GLN A 90 -8.87 -14.56 9.57
C GLN A 90 -9.67 -13.27 9.41
N SER A 91 -10.21 -13.05 8.22
CA SER A 91 -10.95 -11.81 7.93
C SER A 91 -12.23 -11.69 8.76
N HIS A 92 -12.97 -12.79 8.95
CA HIS A 92 -14.24 -12.77 9.68
C HIS A 92 -14.06 -12.40 11.16
N THR A 93 -12.98 -12.87 11.80
CA THR A 93 -12.69 -12.51 13.20
C THR A 93 -12.28 -11.05 13.37
N CYS A 94 -11.83 -10.40 12.29
CA CYS A 94 -11.49 -8.98 12.31
C CYS A 94 -12.70 -8.08 12.05
N HIS A 95 -13.82 -8.62 11.56
CA HIS A 95 -14.94 -7.81 11.10
C HIS A 95 -15.49 -6.90 12.20
N ASP A 96 -15.65 -7.43 13.41
CA ASP A 96 -16.18 -6.69 14.55
C ASP A 96 -15.30 -5.49 14.90
N VAL A 97 -13.98 -5.68 14.95
CA VAL A 97 -13.01 -4.61 15.21
C VAL A 97 -13.00 -3.59 14.07
N LEU A 98 -12.98 -4.05 12.82
CA LEU A 98 -12.85 -3.18 11.65
C LEU A 98 -14.13 -2.38 11.34
N SER A 99 -15.30 -2.87 11.77
CA SER A 99 -16.58 -2.19 11.57
C SER A 99 -16.69 -0.84 12.30
N GLY A 100 -15.86 -0.63 13.34
CA GLY A 100 -15.79 0.64 14.07
C GLY A 100 -14.99 1.75 13.38
N PHE A 101 -14.44 1.52 12.19
CA PHE A 101 -13.56 2.46 11.48
C PHE A 101 -14.09 2.83 10.08
N GLU A 102 -13.81 4.07 9.66
CA GLU A 102 -14.19 4.60 8.35
C GLU A 102 -13.16 4.23 7.27
N LEU A 103 -13.19 2.98 6.81
CA LEU A 103 -12.13 2.38 5.97
C LEU A 103 -12.37 2.47 4.46
N SER A 104 -13.28 3.34 4.01
CA SER A 104 -13.58 3.51 2.58
C SER A 104 -12.35 3.90 1.74
N TRP A 105 -11.43 4.66 2.33
CA TRP A 105 -10.20 5.12 1.69
C TRP A 105 -9.17 4.00 1.45
N VAL A 106 -9.22 2.91 2.23
CA VAL A 106 -8.27 1.79 2.12
C VAL A 106 -8.34 1.11 0.75
N TYR A 107 -9.54 1.01 0.19
CA TYR A 107 -9.76 0.48 -1.16
C TYR A 107 -9.18 1.38 -2.24
N SER A 108 -9.41 2.69 -2.11
CA SER A 108 -8.85 3.70 -3.01
C SER A 108 -7.33 3.70 -2.96
N TYR A 109 -6.75 3.55 -1.77
CA TYR A 109 -5.30 3.42 -1.58
C TYR A 109 -4.73 2.18 -2.26
N ASP A 110 -5.32 0.99 -2.06
CA ASP A 110 -4.88 -0.25 -2.71
C ASP A 110 -4.95 -0.15 -4.25
N LYS A 111 -6.00 0.49 -4.79
CA LYS A 111 -6.12 0.74 -6.22
C LYS A 111 -5.05 1.71 -6.72
N LYS A 112 -4.79 2.79 -5.97
CA LYS A 112 -3.72 3.76 -6.26
C LYS A 112 -2.35 3.09 -6.25
N LEU A 113 -2.09 2.21 -5.29
CA LEU A 113 -0.84 1.44 -5.18
C LEU A 113 -0.61 0.58 -6.41
N LYS A 114 -1.60 -0.22 -6.82
CA LYS A 114 -1.52 -1.07 -8.02
C LYS A 114 -1.29 -0.26 -9.29
N PHE A 115 -2.00 0.86 -9.44
CA PHE A 115 -1.83 1.76 -10.57
C PHE A 115 -0.41 2.34 -10.62
N THR A 116 0.11 2.79 -9.47
CA THR A 116 1.47 3.34 -9.38
C THR A 116 2.54 2.28 -9.66
N MET A 117 2.34 1.04 -9.17
CA MET A 117 3.22 -0.09 -9.49
C MET A 117 3.23 -0.39 -10.99
N ALA A 118 2.08 -0.32 -11.67
CA ALA A 118 2.01 -0.51 -13.11
C ALA A 118 2.78 0.60 -13.88
N ILE A 119 2.62 1.86 -13.47
CA ILE A 119 3.41 2.99 -14.03
C ILE A 119 4.90 2.78 -13.81
N PHE A 120 5.30 2.35 -12.61
CA PHE A 120 6.70 2.12 -12.29
C PHE A 120 7.30 1.00 -13.14
N ILE A 121 6.60 -0.12 -13.30
CA ILE A 121 7.03 -1.23 -14.16
C ILE A 121 7.15 -0.76 -15.62
N LEU A 122 6.18 0.02 -16.10
CA LEU A 122 6.22 0.58 -17.45
C LEU A 122 7.42 1.52 -17.63
N LEU A 123 7.72 2.36 -16.64
CA LEU A 123 8.91 3.21 -16.62
C LEU A 123 10.19 2.38 -16.72
N LEU A 124 10.33 1.32 -15.91
CA LEU A 124 11.50 0.44 -15.97
C LEU A 124 11.69 -0.16 -17.37
N ILE A 125 10.62 -0.70 -17.97
CA ILE A 125 10.66 -1.28 -19.31
C ILE A 125 11.09 -0.24 -20.35
N LEU A 126 10.49 0.95 -20.33
CA LEU A 126 10.80 2.02 -21.29
C LEU A 126 12.23 2.53 -21.13
N THR A 127 12.72 2.67 -19.91
CA THR A 127 14.11 3.08 -19.64
C THR A 127 15.10 2.02 -20.08
N SER A 128 14.84 0.74 -19.80
CA SER A 128 15.72 -0.36 -20.22
C SER A 128 15.81 -0.51 -21.74
N ILE A 129 14.73 -0.23 -22.49
CA ILE A 129 14.75 -0.27 -23.96
C ILE A 129 15.53 0.93 -24.52
N ASN A 130 15.54 2.07 -23.83
CA ASN A 130 16.21 3.29 -24.29
C ASN A 130 17.75 3.27 -24.07
N GLU A 131 18.26 2.35 -23.25
CA GLU A 131 19.71 2.13 -23.05
C GLU A 131 20.33 1.10 -24.01
N ILE A 132 19.52 0.45 -24.86
CA ILE A 132 19.96 -0.49 -25.93
C ILE A 132 19.91 0.23 -27.28
#